data_AF-A0AAE7ADW8-F1
#
_entry.id   AF-A0AAE7ADW8-F1
#
_cell.length_a   1.000
_cell.length_b   1.000
_cell.length_c   1.000
_cell.angle_alpha   90.00
_cell.angle_beta   90.00
_cell.angle_gamma   90.00
#
_symmetry.space_group_name_H-M   'P 1'
#
loop_
_entity.id
_entity.type
_entity.pdbx_description
1 polymer ?
#
loop_
_entity_poly.entity_id
_entity_poly.type
_entity_poly.pdbx_seq_one_letter_code
_entity_poly.pdbx_strand_id
1 'polypeptide(L)'
;MGDASRQNVSVLSGDVGADFRRLQITPEHGAGNDILLDTTKALPLIKSQYSSAMSDIFSVHIINNPAGVLKVIDLQGDTVSVKQSSAEAGNALVLVSSEEDNAVYNFNLVFRYNKNSRQFELKNVLQVVNNESCDHSLVSVEEVPKSLIGEMSLASFDGRKLFEQLSELRIQAGGDYKKLMMTDVAEQLDKALALYRKGQTGAVLEVMGSFLMYDNAGQCDPDNYIAQKYDFPQLPGWSNDVGFLLGETGYYQESIELLDAVIARNPTRTVAYLNLADSYWGLKNKALAAQAYKKYAALMTDAGKALKIPARVAERSSGVVE
;
A
#
# COMPACT_ATOMS: atom_id res chain seq x y z
N MET A 1 -5.76 -35.44 -9.01
CA MET A 1 -6.31 -34.72 -10.17
C MET A 1 -5.47 -33.48 -10.37
N GLY A 2 -4.66 -33.46 -11.43
CA GLY A 2 -3.69 -32.39 -11.69
C GLY A 2 -4.37 -31.03 -11.85
N ASP A 3 -3.72 -30.01 -11.32
CA ASP A 3 -4.19 -28.64 -11.36
C ASP A 3 -4.13 -28.09 -12.79
N ALA A 4 -5.26 -28.14 -13.49
CA ALA A 4 -5.41 -27.59 -14.84
C ALA A 4 -5.21 -26.06 -14.94
N SER A 5 -4.80 -25.40 -13.85
CA SER A 5 -4.39 -23.99 -13.84
C SER A 5 -2.88 -23.78 -13.98
N ARG A 6 -2.07 -24.84 -13.98
CA ARG A 6 -0.64 -24.71 -14.24
C ARG A 6 -0.40 -24.45 -15.73
N GLN A 7 0.20 -23.30 -15.99
CA GLN A 7 0.41 -22.74 -17.31
C GLN A 7 1.88 -22.34 -17.42
N ASN A 8 2.49 -22.68 -18.54
CA ASN A 8 3.82 -22.22 -18.88
C ASN A 8 3.68 -20.86 -19.57
N VAL A 9 4.44 -19.88 -19.09
CA VAL A 9 4.47 -18.54 -19.67
C VAL A 9 5.85 -18.30 -20.26
N SER A 10 5.87 -17.98 -21.55
CA SER A 10 7.08 -17.66 -22.30
C SER A 10 7.00 -16.25 -22.87
N VAL A 11 8.08 -15.50 -22.68
CA VAL A 11 8.29 -14.19 -23.31
C VAL A 11 9.34 -14.38 -24.39
N LEU A 12 8.94 -14.16 -25.64
CA LEU A 12 9.79 -14.32 -26.81
C LEU A 12 10.12 -12.95 -27.41
N SER A 13 11.34 -12.80 -27.92
CA SER A 13 11.68 -11.64 -28.74
C SER A 13 10.81 -11.60 -29.99
N GLY A 14 10.38 -10.41 -30.40
CA GLY A 14 9.79 -10.20 -31.71
C GLY A 14 10.83 -10.34 -32.84
N ASP A 15 10.36 -10.21 -34.08
CA ASP A 15 11.23 -10.15 -35.25
C ASP A 15 12.20 -8.96 -35.16
N VAL A 16 13.27 -8.98 -35.97
CA VAL A 16 14.26 -7.89 -36.01
C VAL A 16 13.56 -6.57 -36.35
N GLY A 17 13.62 -5.60 -35.43
CA GLY A 17 12.96 -4.30 -35.56
C GLY A 17 11.53 -4.23 -35.00
N ALA A 18 11.01 -5.31 -34.42
CA ALA A 18 9.74 -5.30 -33.72
C ALA A 18 9.78 -4.38 -32.48
N ASP A 19 8.68 -3.67 -32.24
CA ASP A 19 8.48 -2.79 -31.09
C ASP A 19 7.68 -3.48 -29.98
N PHE A 20 7.81 -4.80 -29.85
CA PHE A 20 7.13 -5.61 -28.84
C PHE A 20 7.89 -6.90 -28.50
N ARG A 21 7.56 -7.49 -27.34
CA ARG A 21 7.80 -8.90 -27.00
C ARG A 21 6.53 -9.71 -27.24
N ARG A 22 6.67 -10.92 -27.75
CA ARG A 22 5.56 -11.85 -27.93
C ARG A 22 5.35 -12.63 -26.63
N LEU A 23 4.17 -12.51 -26.03
CA LEU A 23 3.78 -13.26 -24.85
C LEU A 23 3.00 -14.50 -25.29
N GLN A 24 3.49 -15.66 -24.91
CA GLN A 24 2.84 -16.94 -25.20
C GLN A 24 2.56 -17.68 -23.90
N ILE A 25 1.36 -18.27 -23.81
CA ILE A 25 0.93 -19.06 -22.68
C ILE A 25 0.44 -20.41 -23.18
N THR A 26 0.97 -21.49 -22.62
CA THR A 26 0.60 -22.86 -22.94
C THR A 26 0.20 -23.63 -21.68
N PRO A 27 -0.64 -24.67 -21.76
CA PRO A 27 -0.89 -25.56 -20.63
C PRO A 27 0.42 -26.25 -20.24
N GLU A 28 0.68 -26.42 -18.94
CA GLU A 28 1.85 -27.18 -18.49
C GLU A 28 1.78 -28.64 -18.94
N HIS A 29 0.56 -29.19 -19.03
CA HIS A 29 0.28 -30.56 -19.45
C HIS A 29 -0.65 -30.52 -20.67
N GLY A 30 -0.08 -30.30 -21.85
CA GLY A 30 -0.78 -30.27 -23.15
C GLY A 30 0.11 -30.81 -24.27
N ALA A 31 -0.45 -31.06 -25.46
CA ALA A 31 0.37 -31.29 -26.64
C ALA A 31 1.15 -30.01 -26.95
N GLY A 32 2.38 -30.09 -27.48
CA GLY A 32 3.24 -28.92 -27.71
C GLY A 32 2.67 -27.80 -28.60
N ASN A 33 1.49 -28.01 -29.18
CA ASN A 33 0.76 -27.06 -30.03
C ASN A 33 -0.46 -26.43 -29.33
N ASP A 34 -0.78 -26.79 -28.09
CA ASP A 34 -1.90 -26.20 -27.34
C ASP A 34 -1.50 -24.81 -26.83
N ILE A 35 -1.85 -23.79 -27.59
CA ILE A 35 -1.62 -22.38 -27.23
C ILE A 35 -2.89 -21.83 -26.58
N LEU A 36 -2.80 -21.43 -25.31
CA LEU A 36 -3.90 -20.77 -24.59
C LEU A 36 -3.98 -19.28 -24.93
N LEU A 37 -2.82 -18.66 -25.13
CA LEU A 37 -2.72 -17.28 -25.55
C LEU A 37 -1.41 -17.08 -26.33
N ASP A 38 -1.51 -16.25 -27.35
CA ASP A 38 -0.37 -15.74 -28.08
C ASP A 38 -0.69 -14.30 -28.51
N THR A 39 0.07 -13.34 -27.99
CA THR A 39 -0.18 -11.92 -28.21
C THR A 39 1.11 -11.14 -28.38
N THR A 40 1.08 -10.19 -29.31
CA THR A 40 2.13 -9.20 -29.56
C THR A 40 1.78 -7.84 -28.98
N LYS A 41 0.58 -7.66 -28.42
CA LYS A 41 0.08 -6.37 -27.92
C LYS A 41 0.28 -6.17 -26.43
N ALA A 42 0.51 -7.24 -25.66
CA ALA A 42 0.59 -7.16 -24.21
C ALA A 42 1.89 -6.52 -23.70
N LEU A 43 3.00 -6.74 -24.43
CA LEU A 43 4.35 -6.34 -24.00
C LEU A 43 4.98 -5.43 -25.06
N PRO A 44 4.49 -4.20 -25.24
CA PRO A 44 5.13 -3.26 -26.15
C PRO A 44 6.52 -2.89 -25.63
N LEU A 45 7.36 -2.45 -26.56
CA LEU A 45 8.60 -1.76 -26.28
C LEU A 45 8.40 -0.27 -26.57
N ILE A 46 9.02 0.59 -25.78
CA ILE A 46 9.02 2.05 -26.03
C ILE A 46 10.43 2.53 -26.34
N LYS A 47 10.56 3.63 -27.09
CA LYS A 47 11.87 4.24 -27.31
C LYS A 47 12.37 4.86 -26.01
N SER A 48 13.60 4.56 -25.65
CA SER A 48 14.29 5.27 -24.56
C SER A 48 14.48 6.75 -24.91
N GLN A 49 14.40 7.60 -23.91
CA GLN A 49 14.71 9.03 -24.04
C GLN A 49 16.22 9.27 -24.20
N TYR A 50 17.05 8.37 -23.67
CA TYR A 50 18.51 8.53 -23.62
C TYR A 50 19.27 7.70 -24.65
N SER A 51 18.60 6.82 -25.40
CA SER A 51 19.26 5.97 -26.39
C SER A 51 18.35 5.62 -27.57
N SER A 52 18.95 5.08 -28.63
CA SER A 52 18.20 4.50 -29.75
C SER A 52 17.62 3.12 -29.44
N ALA A 53 17.86 2.57 -28.24
CA ALA A 53 17.35 1.28 -27.83
C ALA A 53 15.86 1.36 -27.50
N MET A 54 15.18 0.25 -27.74
CA MET A 54 13.81 0.02 -27.30
C MET A 54 13.85 -0.62 -25.90
N SER A 55 13.04 -0.11 -24.98
CA SER A 55 12.98 -0.53 -23.59
C SER A 55 11.70 -1.32 -23.31
N ASP A 56 11.82 -2.38 -22.51
CA ASP A 56 10.69 -3.14 -22.00
C ASP A 56 9.97 -2.33 -20.91
N ILE A 57 8.65 -2.14 -21.04
CA ILE A 57 7.84 -1.39 -20.05
C ILE A 57 7.05 -2.29 -19.10
N PHE A 58 6.99 -3.60 -19.36
CA PHE A 58 6.37 -4.58 -18.48
C PHE A 58 7.31 -5.75 -18.29
N SER A 59 7.59 -6.08 -17.03
CA SER A 59 8.14 -7.38 -16.65
C SER A 59 7.01 -8.37 -16.36
N VAL A 60 7.26 -9.66 -16.62
CA VAL A 60 6.24 -10.72 -16.55
C VAL A 60 6.55 -11.67 -15.41
N HIS A 61 5.59 -11.86 -14.50
CA HIS A 61 5.77 -12.69 -13.31
C HIS A 61 4.61 -13.68 -13.14
N ILE A 62 4.90 -14.84 -12.59
CA ILE A 62 3.87 -15.80 -12.14
C ILE A 62 3.93 -15.86 -10.62
N ILE A 63 2.87 -15.33 -10.00
CA ILE A 63 2.83 -15.15 -8.56
C ILE A 63 1.74 -16.03 -7.97
N ASN A 64 2.13 -16.90 -7.03
CA ASN A 64 1.18 -17.70 -6.26
C ASN A 64 0.66 -16.89 -5.07
N ASN A 65 -0.64 -16.62 -5.10
CA ASN A 65 -1.36 -15.86 -4.09
C ASN A 65 -2.15 -16.79 -3.15
N PRO A 66 -2.05 -16.62 -1.82
CA PRO A 66 -3.01 -17.20 -0.88
C PRO A 66 -4.41 -16.57 -1.06
N ALA A 67 -5.46 -17.25 -0.56
CA ALA A 67 -6.79 -16.63 -0.50
C ALA A 67 -6.77 -15.40 0.43
N GLY A 68 -7.39 -14.31 0.01
CA GLY A 68 -7.47 -13.07 0.79
C GLY A 68 -6.20 -12.20 0.76
N VAL A 69 -5.18 -12.59 0.00
CA VAL A 69 -3.89 -11.90 -0.09
C VAL A 69 -3.49 -11.73 -1.55
N LEU A 70 -3.01 -10.54 -1.90
CA LEU A 70 -2.27 -10.31 -3.15
C LEU A 70 -0.79 -10.11 -2.82
N LYS A 71 0.07 -10.71 -3.61
CA LYS A 71 1.50 -10.39 -3.63
C LYS A 71 1.76 -9.40 -4.76
N VAL A 72 2.41 -8.30 -4.43
CA VAL A 72 2.82 -7.24 -5.35
C VAL A 72 4.34 -7.18 -5.42
N ILE A 73 4.87 -6.64 -6.51
CA ILE A 73 6.30 -6.43 -6.70
C ILE A 73 6.55 -4.92 -6.70
N ASP A 74 7.41 -4.47 -5.79
CA ASP A 74 7.80 -3.07 -5.68
C ASP A 74 8.84 -2.66 -6.73
N LEU A 75 9.29 -1.40 -6.72
CA LEU A 75 10.28 -0.92 -7.68
C LEU A 75 11.66 -1.57 -7.56
N GLN A 76 11.98 -2.14 -6.40
CA GLN A 76 13.24 -2.83 -6.14
C GLN A 76 13.19 -4.30 -6.59
N GLY A 77 12.01 -4.79 -6.98
CA GLY A 77 11.77 -6.17 -7.36
C GLY A 77 11.37 -7.07 -6.18
N ASP A 78 11.19 -6.49 -4.98
CA ASP A 78 10.81 -7.23 -3.79
C ASP A 78 9.31 -7.55 -3.80
N THR A 79 8.98 -8.77 -3.39
CA THR A 79 7.59 -9.22 -3.31
C THR A 79 7.01 -8.93 -1.94
N VAL A 80 5.96 -8.11 -1.90
CA VAL A 80 5.25 -7.72 -0.66
C VAL A 80 3.83 -8.27 -0.67
N SER A 81 3.36 -8.77 0.47
CA SER A 81 2.00 -9.30 0.63
C SER A 81 1.06 -8.22 1.17
N VAL A 82 -0.10 -8.05 0.54
CA VAL A 82 -1.15 -7.11 0.95
C VAL A 82 -2.50 -7.79 1.12
N LYS A 83 -3.29 -7.33 2.10
CA LYS A 83 -4.64 -7.82 2.39
C LYS A 83 -5.60 -7.39 1.27
N GLN A 84 -6.23 -8.37 0.63
CA GLN A 84 -7.31 -8.17 -0.33
C GLN A 84 -8.31 -9.31 -0.20
N SER A 85 -9.40 -9.07 0.53
CA SER A 85 -10.37 -10.12 0.87
C SER A 85 -11.01 -10.81 -0.33
N SER A 86 -11.09 -10.14 -1.48
CA SER A 86 -11.60 -10.71 -2.73
C SER A 86 -10.57 -11.49 -3.53
N ALA A 87 -9.31 -11.56 -3.09
CA ALA A 87 -8.25 -12.27 -3.79
C ALA A 87 -8.44 -13.79 -3.70
N GLU A 88 -8.49 -14.45 -4.86
CA GLU A 88 -8.59 -15.90 -4.97
C GLU A 88 -7.22 -16.56 -4.76
N ALA A 89 -7.20 -17.77 -4.17
CA ALA A 89 -5.97 -18.55 -4.07
C ALA A 89 -5.49 -19.05 -5.45
N GLY A 90 -4.19 -19.15 -5.67
CA GLY A 90 -3.57 -19.75 -6.86
C GLY A 90 -2.65 -18.81 -7.64
N ASN A 91 -2.19 -19.29 -8.80
CA ASN A 91 -1.27 -18.54 -9.66
C ASN A 91 -2.00 -17.40 -10.37
N ALA A 92 -1.35 -16.24 -10.44
CA ALA A 92 -1.72 -15.12 -11.27
C ALA A 92 -0.54 -14.72 -12.17
N LEU A 93 -0.85 -14.29 -13.39
CA LEU A 93 0.10 -13.61 -14.25
C LEU A 93 0.10 -12.14 -13.86
N VAL A 94 1.25 -11.60 -13.47
CA VAL A 94 1.40 -10.21 -13.07
C VAL A 94 2.32 -9.51 -14.06
N LEU A 95 1.81 -8.47 -14.70
CA LEU A 95 2.63 -7.54 -15.49
C LEU A 95 2.99 -6.37 -14.58
N VAL A 96 4.28 -6.14 -14.37
CA VAL A 96 4.78 -5.05 -13.52
C VAL A 96 5.38 -3.98 -14.41
N SER A 97 4.82 -2.77 -14.35
CA SER A 97 5.26 -1.67 -15.20
C SER A 97 6.65 -1.18 -14.80
N SER A 98 7.38 -0.62 -15.76
CA SER A 98 8.61 0.14 -15.56
C SER A 98 8.55 1.39 -16.42
N GLU A 99 8.97 2.51 -15.87
CA GLU A 99 8.95 3.81 -16.53
C GLU A 99 10.32 4.48 -16.34
N GLU A 100 10.88 4.97 -17.43
CA GLU A 100 12.18 5.67 -17.41
C GLU A 100 12.05 6.95 -16.58
N ASP A 101 13.06 7.24 -15.75
CA ASP A 101 13.08 8.35 -14.78
C ASP A 101 12.02 8.30 -13.67
N ASN A 102 11.29 7.18 -13.52
CA ASN A 102 10.38 6.96 -12.41
C ASN A 102 11.01 6.03 -11.36
N ALA A 103 11.34 6.61 -10.21
CA ALA A 103 11.89 5.88 -9.06
C ALA A 103 10.89 5.75 -7.89
N VAL A 104 9.61 6.09 -8.08
CA VAL A 104 8.66 6.28 -6.97
C VAL A 104 7.46 5.33 -7.04
N TYR A 105 7.01 4.92 -8.23
CA TYR A 105 5.93 3.96 -8.35
C TYR A 105 6.09 2.97 -9.49
N ASN A 106 5.39 1.84 -9.38
CA ASN A 106 5.06 0.99 -10.53
C ASN A 106 3.58 0.57 -10.48
N PHE A 107 3.10 -0.03 -11.56
CA PHE A 107 1.78 -0.64 -11.64
C PHE A 107 1.90 -2.15 -11.74
N ASN A 108 1.18 -2.86 -10.88
CA ASN A 108 1.04 -4.31 -10.89
C ASN A 108 -0.33 -4.68 -11.49
N LEU A 109 -0.34 -5.26 -12.68
CA LEU A 109 -1.55 -5.68 -13.40
C LEU A 109 -1.74 -7.18 -13.21
N VAL A 110 -2.75 -7.56 -12.44
CA VAL A 110 -2.98 -8.95 -12.01
C VAL A 110 -4.00 -9.61 -12.93
N PHE A 111 -3.54 -10.50 -13.80
CA PHE A 111 -4.37 -11.33 -14.67
C PHE A 111 -4.57 -12.73 -14.07
N ARG A 112 -5.81 -13.23 -14.15
CA ARG A 112 -6.15 -14.59 -13.71
C ARG A 112 -6.90 -15.35 -14.77
N TYR A 113 -6.57 -16.63 -14.92
CA TYR A 113 -7.28 -17.51 -15.84
C TYR A 113 -8.68 -17.84 -15.30
N ASN A 114 -9.71 -17.46 -16.05
CA ASN A 114 -11.08 -17.81 -15.79
C ASN A 114 -11.45 -19.07 -16.60
N LYS A 115 -11.79 -20.16 -15.90
CA LYS A 115 -12.12 -21.45 -16.53
C LYS A 115 -13.40 -21.42 -17.36
N ASN A 116 -14.34 -20.52 -17.05
CA ASN A 116 -15.62 -20.42 -17.74
C ASN A 116 -15.46 -19.70 -19.08
N SER A 117 -14.79 -18.54 -19.07
CA SER A 117 -14.51 -17.78 -20.31
C SER A 117 -13.31 -18.36 -21.08
N ARG A 118 -12.49 -19.20 -20.43
CA ARG A 118 -11.22 -19.74 -20.94
C ARG A 118 -10.24 -18.62 -21.34
N GLN A 119 -10.27 -17.51 -20.62
CA GLN A 119 -9.45 -16.32 -20.87
C GLN A 119 -8.70 -15.90 -19.61
N PHE A 120 -7.59 -15.20 -19.78
CA PHE A 120 -6.97 -14.44 -18.70
C PHE A 120 -7.68 -13.10 -18.58
N GLU A 121 -8.29 -12.85 -17.43
CA GLU A 121 -9.03 -11.61 -17.16
C GLU A 121 -8.22 -10.73 -16.22
N LEU A 122 -8.15 -9.43 -16.51
CA LEU A 122 -7.57 -8.45 -15.60
C LEU A 122 -8.46 -8.35 -14.35
N LYS A 123 -7.93 -8.75 -13.20
CA LYS A 123 -8.66 -8.75 -11.92
C LYS A 123 -8.39 -7.49 -11.11
N ASN A 124 -7.14 -7.05 -11.06
CA ASN A 124 -6.71 -5.89 -10.28
C ASN A 124 -5.63 -5.12 -11.05
N VAL A 125 -5.63 -3.80 -10.89
CA VAL A 125 -4.51 -2.93 -11.21
C VAL A 125 -4.14 -2.22 -9.93
N LEU A 126 -2.89 -2.35 -9.51
CA LEU A 126 -2.41 -1.80 -8.24
C LEU A 126 -1.30 -0.81 -8.52
N GLN A 127 -1.41 0.40 -8.01
CA GLN A 127 -0.28 1.32 -7.94
C GLN A 127 0.51 0.98 -6.68
N VAL A 128 1.79 0.71 -6.83
CA VAL A 128 2.72 0.37 -5.75
C VAL A 128 3.71 1.52 -5.65
N VAL A 129 3.83 2.11 -4.47
CA VAL A 129 4.57 3.36 -4.25
C VAL A 129 5.65 3.11 -3.20
N ASN A 130 6.88 3.36 -3.59
CA ASN A 130 8.07 3.37 -2.73
C ASN A 130 8.34 4.80 -2.25
N ASN A 131 9.03 4.93 -1.12
CA ASN A 131 9.49 6.23 -0.68
C ASN A 131 10.58 6.74 -1.64
N GLU A 132 10.52 8.02 -2.01
CA GLU A 132 11.58 8.64 -2.83
C GLU A 132 12.73 9.18 -1.96
N SER A 133 12.53 9.19 -0.66
CA SER A 133 13.50 9.58 0.37
C SER A 133 13.80 8.37 1.28
N CYS A 134 14.47 8.60 2.40
CA CYS A 134 14.71 7.59 3.42
C CYS A 134 15.47 6.33 2.90
N ASP A 135 14.90 5.14 3.12
CA ASP A 135 15.41 3.83 2.70
C ASP A 135 14.74 3.27 1.43
N HIS A 136 13.93 4.08 0.74
CA HIS A 136 13.16 3.67 -0.44
C HIS A 136 12.16 2.52 -0.22
N SER A 137 11.82 2.20 1.02
CA SER A 137 10.85 1.16 1.33
C SER A 137 9.46 1.46 0.77
N LEU A 138 8.67 0.39 0.58
CA LEU A 138 7.27 0.49 0.21
C LEU A 138 6.46 1.29 1.26
N VAL A 139 5.69 2.25 0.77
CA VAL A 139 4.81 3.12 1.57
C VAL A 139 3.34 2.95 1.21
N SER A 140 2.98 2.70 -0.06
CA SER A 140 1.57 2.56 -0.43
C SER A 140 1.33 1.50 -1.50
N VAL A 141 0.17 0.83 -1.39
CA VAL A 141 -0.38 -0.02 -2.44
C VAL A 141 -1.84 0.36 -2.59
N GLU A 142 -2.23 0.89 -3.74
CA GLU A 142 -3.58 1.40 -3.99
C GLU A 142 -4.22 0.70 -5.17
N GLU A 143 -5.47 0.28 -5.00
CA GLU A 143 -6.23 -0.37 -6.07
C GLU A 143 -6.83 0.69 -7.01
N VAL A 144 -6.41 0.65 -8.28
CA VAL A 144 -6.97 1.49 -9.33
C VAL A 144 -8.39 1.01 -9.65
N PRO A 145 -9.41 1.87 -9.59
CA PRO A 145 -10.79 1.46 -9.82
C PRO A 145 -11.00 0.91 -11.22
N LYS A 146 -11.74 -0.20 -11.29
CA LYS A 146 -12.16 -0.80 -12.57
C LYS A 146 -12.94 0.16 -13.47
N SER A 147 -13.61 1.17 -12.89
CA SER A 147 -14.32 2.20 -13.65
C SER A 147 -13.39 3.10 -14.48
N LEU A 148 -12.11 3.21 -14.11
CA LEU A 148 -11.13 3.99 -14.86
C LEU A 148 -10.51 3.15 -15.97
N ILE A 149 -10.26 1.86 -15.72
CA ILE A 149 -9.53 0.98 -16.64
C ILE A 149 -10.45 0.20 -17.60
N GLY A 150 -11.65 -0.14 -17.15
CA GLY A 150 -12.57 -1.04 -17.83
C GLY A 150 -12.25 -2.52 -17.59
N GLU A 151 -13.16 -3.38 -18.05
CA GLU A 151 -12.92 -4.82 -18.07
C GLU A 151 -12.19 -5.23 -19.35
N MET A 152 -11.16 -6.08 -19.22
CA MET A 152 -10.41 -6.57 -20.37
C MET A 152 -9.83 -7.96 -20.09
N SER A 153 -9.69 -8.74 -21.16
CA SER A 153 -8.88 -9.95 -21.15
C SER A 153 -7.48 -9.67 -21.68
N LEU A 154 -6.53 -10.55 -21.38
CA LEU A 154 -5.17 -10.47 -21.90
C LEU A 154 -5.11 -10.62 -23.43
N ALA A 155 -6.12 -11.27 -24.04
CA ALA A 155 -6.24 -11.38 -25.50
C ALA A 155 -6.61 -10.05 -26.16
N SER A 156 -7.44 -9.23 -25.51
CA SER A 156 -7.80 -7.89 -25.97
C SER A 156 -6.91 -6.78 -25.41
N PHE A 157 -5.94 -7.15 -24.55
CA PHE A 157 -5.08 -6.21 -23.85
C PHE A 157 -4.11 -5.51 -24.81
N ASP A 158 -4.06 -4.18 -24.73
CA ASP A 158 -3.09 -3.33 -25.40
C ASP A 158 -2.23 -2.65 -24.35
N GLY A 159 -1.01 -3.18 -24.18
CA GLY A 159 -0.09 -2.72 -23.14
C GLY A 159 0.33 -1.27 -23.33
N ARG A 160 0.44 -0.79 -24.57
CA ARG A 160 0.89 0.58 -24.86
C ARG A 160 -0.19 1.55 -24.42
N LYS A 161 -1.42 1.29 -24.87
CA LYS A 161 -2.58 2.12 -24.52
C LYS A 161 -2.82 2.17 -23.01
N LEU A 162 -2.77 1.03 -22.32
CA LEU A 162 -3.00 1.04 -20.88
C LEU A 162 -1.86 1.70 -20.11
N PHE A 163 -0.61 1.50 -20.53
CA PHE A 163 0.53 2.17 -19.89
C PHE A 163 0.42 3.69 -20.01
N GLU A 164 0.13 4.22 -21.20
CA GLU A 164 -0.11 5.65 -21.42
C GLU A 164 -1.24 6.18 -20.51
N GLN A 165 -2.36 5.44 -20.45
CA GLN A 165 -3.47 5.78 -19.57
C GLN A 165 -3.09 5.79 -18.08
N LEU A 166 -2.31 4.81 -17.62
CA LEU A 166 -1.89 4.71 -16.22
C LEU A 166 -0.88 5.80 -15.84
N SER A 167 0.06 6.14 -16.74
CA SER A 167 0.99 7.25 -16.56
C SER A 167 0.26 8.59 -16.45
N GLU A 168 -0.78 8.83 -17.25
CA GLU A 168 -1.63 10.02 -17.14
C GLU A 168 -2.47 10.05 -15.85
N LEU A 169 -2.96 8.88 -15.42
CA LEU A 169 -3.83 8.75 -14.25
C LEU A 169 -3.11 8.97 -12.91
N ARG A 170 -1.76 8.88 -12.89
CA ARG A 170 -0.88 8.83 -11.69
C ARG A 170 -1.64 9.17 -10.42
N ILE A 171 -1.99 8.14 -9.64
CA ILE A 171 -2.71 8.34 -8.38
C ILE A 171 -1.80 9.15 -7.48
N GLN A 172 -2.24 10.37 -7.17
CA GLN A 172 -1.59 11.18 -6.16
C GLN A 172 -1.98 10.68 -4.77
N ALA A 173 -1.02 10.72 -3.86
CA ALA A 173 -1.21 10.31 -2.48
C ALA A 173 -2.43 11.04 -1.88
N GLY A 174 -3.33 10.28 -1.27
CA GLY A 174 -4.51 10.82 -0.59
C GLY A 174 -5.78 10.93 -1.43
N GLY A 175 -5.82 10.35 -2.63
CA GLY A 175 -7.07 10.13 -3.36
C GLY A 175 -8.01 9.12 -2.67
N ASP A 176 -9.28 9.07 -3.09
CA ASP A 176 -10.32 8.17 -2.55
C ASP A 176 -10.15 6.69 -2.96
N TYR A 177 -8.94 6.29 -3.34
CA TYR A 177 -8.66 4.94 -3.79
C TYR A 177 -8.48 3.98 -2.61
N LYS A 178 -8.83 2.71 -2.85
CA LYS A 178 -8.72 1.68 -1.81
C LYS A 178 -7.25 1.34 -1.60
N LYS A 179 -6.68 1.83 -0.51
CA LYS A 179 -5.34 1.46 -0.05
C LYS A 179 -5.34 0.06 0.56
N LEU A 180 -4.44 -0.81 0.13
CA LEU A 180 -4.30 -2.18 0.61
C LEU A 180 -3.22 -2.25 1.70
N MET A 181 -3.54 -2.94 2.78
CA MET A 181 -2.66 -3.02 3.95
C MET A 181 -1.66 -4.15 3.79
N MET A 182 -0.38 -3.84 3.96
CA MET A 182 0.69 -4.85 4.01
C MET A 182 0.43 -5.83 5.16
N THR A 183 0.56 -7.13 4.91
CA THR A 183 0.17 -8.17 5.86
C THR A 183 1.07 -8.18 7.10
N ASP A 184 2.38 -8.00 6.90
CA ASP A 184 3.39 -7.91 7.95
C ASP A 184 3.16 -6.72 8.87
N VAL A 185 2.87 -5.53 8.32
CA VAL A 185 2.56 -4.33 9.09
C VAL A 185 1.31 -4.55 9.96
N ALA A 186 0.28 -5.21 9.41
CA ALA A 186 -0.91 -5.53 10.18
C ALA A 186 -0.63 -6.52 11.33
N GLU A 187 0.18 -7.56 11.06
CA GLU A 187 0.58 -8.55 12.06
C GLU A 187 1.44 -7.94 13.16
N GLN A 188 2.34 -7.02 12.81
CA GLN A 188 3.16 -6.29 13.76
C GLN A 188 2.31 -5.41 14.67
N LEU A 189 1.29 -4.72 14.15
CA LEU A 189 0.37 -3.94 14.98
C LEU A 189 -0.42 -4.84 15.95
N ASP A 190 -0.95 -5.96 15.46
CA ASP A 190 -1.69 -6.92 16.30
C ASP A 190 -0.79 -7.45 17.44
N LYS A 191 0.48 -7.74 17.12
CA LYS A 191 1.51 -8.12 18.10
C LYS A 191 1.76 -7.00 19.11
N ALA A 192 1.97 -5.77 18.67
CA ALA A 192 2.26 -4.63 19.53
C ALA A 192 1.09 -4.35 20.51
N LEU A 193 -0.15 -4.39 20.01
CA LEU A 193 -1.35 -4.24 20.85
C LEU A 193 -1.48 -5.38 21.88
N ALA A 194 -1.16 -6.62 21.51
CA ALA A 194 -1.18 -7.75 22.43
C ALA A 194 -0.11 -7.62 23.54
N LEU A 195 1.08 -7.13 23.21
CA LEU A 195 2.16 -6.85 24.15
C LEU A 195 1.80 -5.69 25.08
N TYR A 196 1.19 -4.62 24.54
CA TYR A 196 0.73 -3.47 25.31
C TYR A 196 -0.29 -3.88 26.38
N ARG A 197 -1.28 -4.70 26.03
CA ARG A 197 -2.27 -5.24 26.97
C ARG A 197 -1.66 -6.07 28.10
N LYS A 198 -0.47 -6.65 27.89
CA LYS A 198 0.30 -7.39 28.90
C LYS A 198 1.24 -6.49 29.72
N GLY A 199 1.28 -5.19 29.46
CA GLY A 199 2.18 -4.24 30.11
C GLY A 199 3.65 -4.41 29.71
N GLN A 200 3.94 -5.07 28.59
CA GLN A 200 5.31 -5.40 28.15
C GLN A 200 5.94 -4.24 27.36
N THR A 201 6.09 -3.08 27.99
CA THR A 201 6.47 -1.81 27.33
C THR A 201 7.77 -1.88 26.51
N GLY A 202 8.81 -2.55 27.00
CA GLY A 202 10.06 -2.73 26.25
C GLY A 202 9.88 -3.51 24.94
N ALA A 203 9.02 -4.53 24.95
CA ALA A 203 8.71 -5.30 23.74
C ALA A 203 7.81 -4.51 22.78
N VAL A 204 6.92 -3.64 23.29
CA VAL A 204 6.14 -2.73 22.45
C VAL A 204 7.07 -1.75 21.74
N LEU A 205 8.03 -1.16 22.45
CA LEU A 205 9.03 -0.26 21.87
C LEU A 205 9.82 -0.94 20.74
N GLU A 206 10.27 -2.18 20.95
CA GLU A 206 10.97 -2.95 19.92
C GLU A 206 10.12 -3.15 18.67
N VAL A 207 8.84 -3.53 18.81
CA VAL A 207 7.95 -3.68 17.65
C VAL A 207 7.67 -2.34 16.98
N MET A 208 7.38 -1.28 17.74
CA MET A 208 7.10 0.03 17.15
C MET A 208 8.32 0.65 16.46
N GLY A 209 9.54 0.30 16.88
CA GLY A 209 10.76 0.67 16.16
C GLY A 209 10.81 0.15 14.72
N SER A 210 10.18 -0.99 14.43
CA SER A 210 10.09 -1.52 13.05
C SER A 210 9.10 -0.78 12.15
N PHE A 211 8.30 0.14 12.70
CA PHE A 211 7.43 1.02 11.91
C PHE A 211 8.20 2.23 11.37
N LEU A 212 9.42 2.48 11.84
CA LEU A 212 10.20 3.65 11.51
C LEU A 212 11.09 3.41 10.29
N MET A 213 11.27 4.46 9.49
CA MET A 213 12.25 4.46 8.40
C MET A 213 13.53 5.19 8.84
N TYR A 214 14.65 4.72 8.31
CA TYR A 214 15.97 5.29 8.55
C TYR A 214 16.66 5.56 7.22
N ASP A 215 17.62 6.47 7.22
CA ASP A 215 18.52 6.72 6.10
C ASP A 215 19.98 6.83 6.60
N ASN A 216 20.87 7.24 5.69
CA ASN A 216 22.29 7.42 6.03
C ASN A 216 22.53 8.55 7.05
N ALA A 217 21.58 9.47 7.25
CA ALA A 217 21.66 10.59 8.18
C ALA A 217 21.00 10.27 9.54
N GLY A 218 20.21 9.20 9.64
CA GLY A 218 19.62 8.73 10.88
C GLY A 218 18.17 8.33 10.70
N GLN A 219 17.32 8.71 11.66
CA GLN A 219 15.89 8.46 11.55
C GLN A 219 15.28 9.43 10.53
N CYS A 220 14.46 8.90 9.62
CA CYS A 220 13.85 9.73 8.58
C CYS A 220 12.78 10.65 9.18
N ASP A 221 12.63 11.84 8.59
CA ASP A 221 11.58 12.79 8.96
C ASP A 221 10.19 12.13 8.83
N PRO A 222 9.37 12.11 9.89
CA PRO A 222 8.04 11.51 9.88
C PRO A 222 7.16 11.97 8.71
N ASP A 223 7.24 13.24 8.34
CA ASP A 223 6.45 13.88 7.27
C ASP A 223 6.69 13.19 5.90
N ASN A 224 7.85 12.55 5.73
CA ASN A 224 8.22 11.90 4.47
C ASN A 224 7.53 10.54 4.26
N TYR A 225 7.01 9.88 5.30
CA TYR A 225 6.53 8.49 5.13
C TYR A 225 5.39 8.08 6.06
N ILE A 226 5.24 8.68 7.25
CA ILE A 226 4.34 8.14 8.28
C ILE A 226 2.88 8.17 7.81
N ALA A 227 2.38 9.33 7.39
CA ALA A 227 1.01 9.45 6.89
C ALA A 227 0.84 8.62 5.61
N GLN A 228 1.82 8.70 4.68
CA GLN A 228 1.77 7.95 3.44
C GLN A 228 1.71 6.44 3.66
N LYS A 229 2.41 5.92 4.69
CA LYS A 229 2.48 4.48 4.99
C LYS A 229 1.32 4.00 5.86
N TYR A 230 1.01 4.73 6.92
CA TYR A 230 0.13 4.23 7.98
C TYR A 230 -1.25 4.88 8.04
N ASP A 231 -1.53 5.92 7.25
CA ASP A 231 -2.90 6.39 7.12
C ASP A 231 -3.70 5.52 6.15
N PHE A 232 -4.78 4.93 6.65
CA PHE A 232 -5.70 4.08 5.91
C PHE A 232 -7.10 4.69 6.05
N PRO A 233 -7.57 5.49 5.07
CA PRO A 233 -8.84 6.21 5.16
C PRO A 233 -10.05 5.32 5.45
N GLN A 234 -10.04 4.07 4.96
CA GLN A 234 -11.09 3.08 5.17
C GLN A 234 -11.01 2.36 6.53
N LEU A 235 -9.91 2.54 7.28
CA LEU A 235 -9.66 1.95 8.59
C LEU A 235 -9.06 2.99 9.56
N PRO A 236 -9.72 4.13 9.81
CA PRO A 236 -9.15 5.20 10.63
C PRO A 236 -8.93 4.78 12.10
N GLY A 237 -9.63 3.73 12.56
CA GLY A 237 -9.36 3.11 13.85
C GLY A 237 -7.99 2.44 13.90
N TRP A 238 -7.59 1.74 12.83
CA TRP A 238 -6.30 1.07 12.74
C TRP A 238 -5.16 2.11 12.73
N SER A 239 -5.28 3.16 11.91
CA SER A 239 -4.29 4.24 11.85
C SER A 239 -4.17 4.98 13.18
N ASN A 240 -5.29 5.23 13.85
CA ASN A 240 -5.29 5.77 15.21
C ASN A 240 -4.56 4.87 16.21
N ASP A 241 -4.68 3.55 16.09
CA ASP A 241 -4.02 2.59 17.00
C ASP A 241 -2.51 2.51 16.76
N VAL A 242 -2.06 2.69 15.51
CA VAL A 242 -0.63 2.91 15.21
C VAL A 242 -0.14 4.20 15.87
N GLY A 243 -0.84 5.32 15.65
CA GLY A 243 -0.48 6.61 16.26
C GLY A 243 -0.44 6.54 17.78
N PHE A 244 -1.44 5.89 18.39
CA PHE A 244 -1.47 5.61 19.82
C PHE A 244 -0.20 4.92 20.31
N LEU A 245 0.17 3.79 19.69
CA LEU A 245 1.34 3.02 20.14
C LEU A 245 2.66 3.75 19.89
N LEU A 246 2.79 4.50 18.79
CA LEU A 246 3.93 5.39 18.55
C LEU A 246 4.06 6.40 19.71
N GLY A 247 2.96 7.04 20.12
CA GLY A 247 2.94 7.96 21.26
C GLY A 247 3.29 7.29 22.59
N GLU A 248 2.74 6.11 22.87
CA GLU A 248 3.04 5.35 24.10
C GLU A 248 4.51 4.91 24.20
N THR A 249 5.18 4.73 23.06
CA THR A 249 6.60 4.36 23.01
C THR A 249 7.54 5.56 22.86
N GLY A 250 7.02 6.79 22.85
CA GLY A 250 7.82 8.02 22.79
C GLY A 250 8.18 8.51 21.39
N TYR A 251 7.68 7.87 20.34
CA TYR A 251 7.75 8.31 18.94
C TYR A 251 6.66 9.37 18.70
N TYR A 252 6.80 10.49 19.41
CA TYR A 252 5.73 11.48 19.50
C TYR A 252 5.55 12.25 18.19
N GLN A 253 6.62 12.57 17.46
CA GLN A 253 6.52 13.26 16.17
C GLN A 253 5.77 12.40 15.15
N GLU A 254 6.09 11.11 15.06
CA GLU A 254 5.43 10.14 14.19
C GLU A 254 3.96 9.95 14.57
N SER A 255 3.69 9.86 15.87
CA SER A 255 2.32 9.83 16.38
C SER A 255 1.52 11.05 15.94
N ILE A 256 2.09 12.26 16.09
CA ILE A 256 1.44 13.52 15.71
C ILE A 256 1.14 13.52 14.21
N GLU A 257 2.13 13.23 13.36
CA GLU A 257 1.98 13.24 11.89
C GLU A 257 0.85 12.30 11.44
N LEU A 258 0.82 11.07 11.98
CA LEU A 258 -0.24 10.12 11.65
C LEU A 258 -1.61 10.56 12.17
N LEU A 259 -1.69 11.05 13.40
CA LEU A 259 -2.96 11.42 14.03
C LEU A 259 -3.56 12.68 13.39
N ASP A 260 -2.73 13.63 12.96
CA ASP A 260 -3.17 14.79 12.20
C ASP A 260 -3.76 14.36 10.84
N ALA A 261 -3.12 13.42 10.12
CA ALA A 261 -3.69 12.84 8.89
C ALA A 261 -5.03 12.13 9.13
N VAL A 262 -5.15 11.35 10.22
CA VAL A 262 -6.41 10.68 10.60
C VAL A 262 -7.51 11.70 10.90
N ILE A 263 -7.20 12.77 11.64
CA ILE A 263 -8.16 13.82 12.03
C ILE A 263 -8.59 14.65 10.82
N ALA A 264 -7.68 14.97 9.91
CA ALA A 264 -7.99 15.69 8.68
C ALA A 264 -9.10 15.00 7.87
N ARG A 265 -9.08 13.66 7.84
CA ARG A 265 -10.11 12.84 7.17
C ARG A 265 -11.32 12.51 8.06
N ASN A 266 -11.11 12.41 9.37
CA ASN A 266 -12.13 11.98 10.34
C ASN A 266 -12.20 12.95 11.53
N PRO A 267 -12.71 14.18 11.33
CA PRO A 267 -12.69 15.24 12.36
C PRO A 267 -13.57 14.94 13.59
N THR A 268 -14.39 13.89 13.54
CA THR A 268 -15.21 13.42 14.65
C THR A 268 -14.61 12.20 15.37
N ARG A 269 -13.42 11.73 14.97
CA ARG A 269 -12.70 10.62 15.63
C ARG A 269 -12.18 11.08 16.99
N THR A 270 -13.05 11.05 17.99
CA THR A 270 -12.79 11.60 19.33
C THR A 270 -11.48 11.07 19.93
N VAL A 271 -11.22 9.76 19.88
CA VAL A 271 -10.02 9.16 20.48
C VAL A 271 -8.72 9.67 19.85
N ALA A 272 -8.71 10.04 18.57
CA ALA A 272 -7.51 10.56 17.90
C ALA A 272 -7.05 11.88 18.54
N TYR A 273 -7.99 12.76 18.94
CA TYR A 273 -7.65 13.98 19.65
C TYR A 273 -7.03 13.73 21.03
N LEU A 274 -7.43 12.65 21.73
CA LEU A 274 -6.82 12.29 23.01
C LEU A 274 -5.37 11.84 22.80
N ASN A 275 -5.15 10.96 21.82
CA ASN A 275 -3.83 10.43 21.50
C ASN A 275 -2.89 11.54 20.98
N LEU A 276 -3.42 12.47 20.18
CA LEU A 276 -2.69 13.62 19.67
C LEU A 276 -2.29 14.55 20.82
N ALA A 277 -3.21 14.81 21.75
CA ALA A 277 -2.94 15.61 22.94
C ALA A 277 -1.87 14.97 23.83
N ASP A 278 -1.95 13.66 24.07
CA ASP A 278 -0.95 12.91 24.83
C ASP A 278 0.43 12.97 24.15
N SER A 279 0.47 12.93 22.80
CA SER A 279 1.72 13.02 22.03
C SER A 279 2.34 14.43 22.06
N TYR A 280 1.55 15.49 21.86
CA TYR A 280 2.02 16.87 22.07
C TYR A 280 2.49 17.10 23.51
N TRP A 281 1.81 16.50 24.49
CA TRP A 281 2.20 16.59 25.89
C TRP A 281 3.58 15.97 26.12
N GLY A 282 3.85 14.80 25.49
CA GLY A 282 5.13 14.10 25.47
C GLY A 282 6.26 14.95 24.88
N LEU A 283 6.00 15.68 23.79
CA LEU A 283 6.92 16.68 23.22
C LEU A 283 7.02 17.98 24.01
N LYS A 284 6.35 18.08 25.15
CA LYS A 284 6.27 19.30 25.98
C LYS A 284 5.64 20.48 25.25
N ASN A 285 4.93 20.26 24.14
CA ASN A 285 4.13 21.29 23.49
C ASN A 285 2.77 21.44 24.19
N LYS A 286 2.79 22.05 25.37
CA LYS A 286 1.62 22.16 26.25
C LYS A 286 0.47 22.96 25.63
N ALA A 287 0.80 23.92 24.77
CA ALA A 287 -0.21 24.75 24.09
C ALA A 287 -1.04 23.91 23.11
N LEU A 288 -0.40 23.13 22.23
CA LEU A 288 -1.11 22.25 21.29
C LEU A 288 -1.79 21.07 22.02
N ALA A 289 -1.14 20.52 23.04
CA ALA A 289 -1.76 19.49 23.88
C ALA A 289 -3.08 19.97 24.50
N ALA A 290 -3.09 21.17 25.10
CA ALA A 290 -4.28 21.75 25.71
C ALA A 290 -5.41 21.97 24.69
N GLN A 291 -5.08 22.37 23.45
CA GLN A 291 -6.07 22.52 22.38
C GLN A 291 -6.71 21.18 22.00
N ALA A 292 -5.90 20.15 21.80
CA ALA A 292 -6.37 18.81 21.46
C ALA A 292 -7.19 18.17 22.60
N TYR A 293 -6.77 18.32 23.86
CA TYR A 293 -7.56 17.86 25.02
C TYR A 293 -8.92 18.55 25.12
N LYS A 294 -9.00 19.87 24.90
CA LYS A 294 -10.27 20.60 24.88
C LYS A 294 -11.18 20.09 23.77
N LYS A 295 -10.63 19.82 22.59
CA LYS A 295 -11.40 19.25 21.46
C LYS A 295 -11.92 17.85 21.79
N TYR A 296 -11.10 16.99 22.39
CA TYR A 296 -11.54 15.68 22.90
C TYR A 296 -12.67 15.81 23.92
N ALA A 297 -12.53 16.69 24.93
CA ALA A 297 -13.52 16.90 25.97
C ALA A 297 -14.86 17.40 25.42
N ALA A 298 -14.82 18.32 24.45
CA ALA A 298 -16.01 18.80 23.75
C ALA A 298 -16.73 17.65 23.04
N LEU A 299 -16.03 16.88 22.21
CA LEU A 299 -16.62 15.74 21.48
C LEU A 299 -17.19 14.66 22.41
N MET A 300 -16.51 14.37 23.53
CA MET A 300 -17.02 13.43 24.54
C MET A 300 -18.28 13.95 25.24
N THR A 301 -18.34 15.25 25.51
CA THR A 301 -19.50 15.89 26.16
C THR A 301 -20.70 15.90 25.22
N ASP A 302 -20.49 16.30 23.96
CA ASP A 302 -21.53 16.30 22.91
C ASP A 302 -22.08 14.89 22.68
N ALA A 303 -21.25 13.86 22.83
CA ALA A 303 -21.66 12.45 22.75
C ALA A 303 -22.30 11.90 24.04
N GLY A 304 -22.55 12.72 25.06
CA GLY A 304 -23.13 12.29 26.35
C GLY A 304 -22.20 11.42 27.20
N LYS A 305 -20.88 11.47 26.96
CA LYS A 305 -19.85 10.62 27.60
C LYS A 305 -18.93 11.41 28.53
N ALA A 306 -19.38 12.56 29.04
CA ALA A 306 -18.57 13.42 29.92
C ALA A 306 -17.95 12.66 31.11
N LEU A 307 -18.68 11.69 31.69
CA LEU A 307 -18.19 10.85 32.81
C LEU A 307 -17.02 9.92 32.45
N LYS A 308 -16.73 9.73 31.16
CA LYS A 308 -15.62 8.90 30.67
C LYS A 308 -14.38 9.72 30.30
N ILE A 309 -14.41 11.04 30.48
CA ILE A 309 -13.26 11.92 30.23
C ILE A 309 -12.20 11.65 31.32
N PRO A 310 -10.96 11.25 30.96
CA PRO A 310 -9.90 11.04 31.94
C PRO A 310 -9.55 12.33 32.70
N ALA A 311 -9.22 12.24 33.99
CA ALA A 311 -8.88 13.39 34.83
C ALA A 311 -7.76 14.27 34.22
N ARG A 312 -6.74 13.63 33.62
CA ARG A 312 -5.61 14.30 32.95
C ARG A 312 -6.05 15.31 31.88
N VAL A 313 -7.22 15.11 31.26
CA VAL A 313 -7.74 16.03 30.23
C VAL A 313 -8.03 17.39 30.85
N ALA A 314 -8.68 17.44 32.01
CA ALA A 314 -8.96 18.70 32.70
C ALA A 314 -7.66 19.34 33.22
N GLU A 315 -6.79 18.54 33.85
CA GLU A 315 -5.50 18.98 34.39
C GLU A 315 -4.61 19.63 33.32
N ARG A 316 -4.56 19.03 32.12
CA ARG A 316 -3.66 19.44 31.04
C ARG A 316 -4.28 20.43 30.06
N SER A 317 -5.59 20.70 30.15
CA SER A 317 -6.29 21.70 29.32
C SER A 317 -6.06 23.14 29.76
N SER A 318 -5.59 23.37 30.99
CA SER A 318 -5.25 24.72 31.48
C SER A 318 -3.98 25.27 30.85
N GLY A 319 -3.14 24.43 30.24
CA GLY A 319 -1.84 24.82 29.67
C GLY A 319 -0.77 25.14 30.72
N VAL A 320 -1.10 25.02 32.01
CA VAL A 320 -0.23 25.35 33.14
C VAL A 320 -0.09 24.11 34.01
N VAL A 321 0.97 23.34 33.75
CA VAL A 321 1.56 22.43 34.75
C VAL A 321 3.06 22.62 34.60
N GLU A 322 3.70 23.09 35.68
CA GLU A 322 5.14 23.34 35.80
C GLU A 322 6.00 22.17 35.30
#